data_AF-A0A6A6RXM5-F1
#
_entry.id   AF-A0A6A6RXM5-F1
#
_cell.length_a   1.000
_cell.length_b   1.000
_cell.length_c   1.000
_cell.angle_alpha   90.00
_cell.angle_beta   90.00
_cell.angle_gamma   90.00
#
_symmetry.space_group_name_H-M   'P 1'
#
loop_
_entity.id
_entity.type
_entity.pdbx_description
1 polymer ?
#
loop_
_entity_poly.entity_id
_entity_poly.type
_entity_poly.pdbx_seq_one_letter_code
_entity_poly.pdbx_strand_id
1 'polypeptide(L)'
;GSLYFSAHPSDSLLYQQPDLYHDFYVFKCITSVVFTSGNRGFGGNFSRSLENGLEAAYAFMVDPLAKDLSWEETTVQIETFNVTMRFLKDTPNIQILYLRLPDGASDGSGYRVTHRQSLKKLYQNTIRSITTIDGESTYTLQSLSNLIASVLRQSAPRDIRVLDFKASIPKDGQLDGEHADHTVTARLVVDVVEKTKLEGDIRG
;
A
#
# COMPACT_ATOMS: atom_id res chain seq x y z
N GLY A 1 2.81 11.05 13.31
CA GLY A 1 3.41 11.02 11.96
C GLY A 1 2.32 10.93 10.92
N SER A 2 2.70 10.63 9.70
CA SER A 2 1.80 10.48 8.56
C SER A 2 1.81 9.04 8.08
N LEU A 3 0.63 8.53 7.71
CA LEU A 3 0.49 7.26 7.03
C LEU A 3 0.02 7.47 5.60
N TYR A 4 0.69 6.83 4.65
CA TYR A 4 0.34 6.87 3.25
C TYR A 4 -0.06 5.46 2.81
N PHE A 5 -1.30 5.29 2.36
CA PHE A 5 -1.79 4.05 1.78
C PHE A 5 -1.84 4.19 0.27
N SER A 6 -1.24 3.25 -0.44
CA SER A 6 -1.19 3.25 -1.89
C SER A 6 -1.45 1.86 -2.44
N ALA A 7 -2.02 1.78 -3.64
CA ALA A 7 -2.31 0.49 -4.27
C ALA A 7 -1.04 -0.16 -4.82
N HIS A 8 -0.20 0.60 -5.51
CA HIS A 8 1.03 0.13 -6.13
C HIS A 8 2.25 0.94 -5.66
N PRO A 9 3.48 0.42 -5.84
CA PRO A 9 4.70 1.11 -5.39
C PRO A 9 4.91 2.50 -6.00
N SER A 10 4.38 2.80 -7.18
CA SER A 10 4.54 4.11 -7.82
C SER A 10 3.55 5.18 -7.35
N ASP A 11 2.43 4.78 -6.74
CA ASP A 11 1.26 5.65 -6.63
C ASP A 11 1.49 6.82 -5.67
N SER A 12 2.26 6.64 -4.60
CA SER A 12 2.59 7.75 -3.68
C SER A 12 3.42 8.84 -4.36
N LEU A 13 4.26 8.47 -5.33
CA LEU A 13 5.08 9.41 -6.11
C LEU A 13 4.24 10.22 -7.11
N LEU A 14 3.15 9.63 -7.62
CA LEU A 14 2.32 10.24 -8.66
C LEU A 14 1.14 11.03 -8.10
N TYR A 15 0.53 10.55 -7.03
CA TYR A 15 -0.79 11.02 -6.58
C TYR A 15 -0.83 11.58 -5.16
N GLN A 16 0.24 11.41 -4.37
CA GLN A 16 0.28 11.87 -2.97
C GLN A 16 1.30 13.00 -2.75
N GLN A 17 1.85 13.53 -3.85
CA GLN A 17 2.66 14.74 -3.87
C GLN A 17 1.76 15.99 -4.01
N PRO A 18 2.15 17.16 -3.46
CA PRO A 18 3.43 17.46 -2.79
C PRO A 18 3.46 17.16 -1.29
N ASP A 19 2.36 16.67 -0.70
CA ASP A 19 2.26 16.46 0.75
C ASP A 19 3.31 15.46 1.25
N LEU A 20 3.54 14.37 0.50
CA LEU A 20 4.58 13.38 0.84
C LEU A 20 5.96 14.03 0.90
N TYR A 21 6.37 14.75 -0.14
CA TYR A 21 7.67 15.44 -0.15
C TYR A 21 7.79 16.48 0.98
N HIS A 22 6.73 17.21 1.27
CA HIS A 22 6.71 18.14 2.39
C HIS A 22 6.94 17.42 3.72
N ASP A 23 6.31 16.27 3.94
CA ASP A 23 6.47 15.47 5.16
C ASP A 23 7.90 14.94 5.34
N PHE A 24 8.58 14.59 4.24
CA PHE A 24 10.02 14.29 4.25
C PHE A 24 10.84 15.51 4.67
N TYR A 25 10.58 16.67 4.06
CA TYR A 25 11.29 17.92 4.31
C TYR A 25 11.19 18.40 5.77
N VAL A 26 10.03 18.20 6.42
CA VAL A 26 9.82 18.56 7.83
C VAL A 26 10.13 17.42 8.81
N PHE A 27 10.80 16.35 8.35
CA PHE A 27 11.24 15.21 9.17
C PHE A 27 10.12 14.54 9.98
N LYS A 28 8.92 14.39 9.40
CA LYS A 28 7.85 13.63 10.06
C LYS A 28 8.21 12.14 10.15
N CYS A 29 7.60 11.42 11.09
CA CYS A 29 7.52 9.97 10.99
C CYS A 29 6.57 9.61 9.84
N ILE A 30 7.06 8.88 8.84
CA ILE A 30 6.33 8.50 7.63
C ILE A 30 6.26 6.96 7.58
N THR A 31 5.06 6.42 7.48
CA THR A 31 4.84 5.01 7.15
C THR A 31 4.06 4.94 5.85
N SER A 32 4.62 4.31 4.83
CA SER A 32 3.88 3.97 3.62
C SER A 32 3.42 2.51 3.67
N VAL A 33 2.17 2.24 3.30
CA VAL A 33 1.62 0.89 3.18
C VAL A 33 1.23 0.69 1.73
N VAL A 34 1.94 -0.22 1.06
CA VAL A 34 1.72 -0.55 -0.35
C VAL A 34 1.00 -1.88 -0.43
N PHE A 35 -0.22 -1.88 -0.96
CA PHE A 35 -1.09 -3.07 -0.94
C PHE A 35 -0.65 -4.13 -1.94
N THR A 36 -0.49 -3.75 -3.21
CA THR A 36 -0.18 -4.70 -4.28
C THR A 36 1.29 -4.65 -4.67
N SER A 37 1.76 -5.73 -5.27
CA SER A 37 3.11 -5.78 -5.82
C SER A 37 3.26 -5.06 -7.17
N GLY A 38 2.17 -4.52 -7.73
CA GLY A 38 2.14 -3.91 -9.06
C GLY A 38 2.60 -4.83 -10.18
N ASN A 39 2.43 -6.15 -10.04
CA ASN A 39 3.08 -7.13 -10.92
C ASN A 39 2.48 -7.19 -12.31
N ARG A 40 1.31 -6.60 -12.58
CA ARG A 40 0.70 -6.48 -13.91
C ARG A 40 0.63 -7.80 -14.71
N GLY A 41 0.50 -8.92 -14.01
CA GLY A 41 0.47 -10.26 -14.61
C GLY A 41 1.83 -10.86 -14.96
N PHE A 42 2.92 -10.19 -14.62
CA PHE A 42 4.26 -10.77 -14.64
C PHE A 42 4.51 -11.57 -13.34
N GLY A 43 5.13 -12.75 -13.48
CA GLY A 43 5.61 -13.54 -12.35
C GLY A 43 7.07 -13.25 -12.02
N GLY A 44 7.60 -13.90 -10.98
CA GLY A 44 9.00 -13.76 -10.55
C GLY A 44 9.27 -12.46 -9.79
N ASN A 45 10.50 -11.96 -9.86
CA ASN A 45 11.01 -10.86 -9.02
C ASN A 45 10.59 -9.44 -9.48
N PHE A 46 9.54 -9.29 -10.29
CA PHE A 46 9.13 -7.99 -10.82
C PHE A 46 8.78 -6.99 -9.71
N SER A 47 8.11 -7.46 -8.66
CA SER A 47 7.75 -6.65 -7.49
C SER A 47 8.95 -5.94 -6.87
N ARG A 48 10.06 -6.66 -6.72
CA ARG A 48 11.29 -6.14 -6.12
C ARG A 48 11.89 -4.98 -6.92
N SER A 49 11.74 -4.97 -8.25
CA SER A 49 12.21 -3.84 -9.06
C SER A 49 11.41 -2.57 -8.79
N LEU A 50 10.10 -2.69 -8.56
CA LEU A 50 9.24 -1.55 -8.24
C LEU A 50 9.49 -1.08 -6.80
N GLU A 51 9.64 -2.01 -5.86
CA GLU A 51 10.00 -1.73 -4.46
C GLU A 51 11.33 -0.96 -4.39
N ASN A 52 12.37 -1.42 -5.08
CA ASN A 52 13.66 -0.73 -5.18
C ASN A 52 13.54 0.69 -5.76
N GLY A 53 12.66 0.88 -6.75
CA GLY A 53 12.42 2.20 -7.36
C GLY A 53 11.76 3.18 -6.38
N LEU A 54 10.76 2.71 -5.63
CA LEU A 54 10.12 3.50 -4.58
C LEU A 54 11.11 3.85 -3.46
N GLU A 55 11.89 2.87 -3.01
CA GLU A 55 12.94 3.02 -2.01
C GLU A 55 13.98 4.07 -2.44
N ALA A 56 14.45 4.02 -3.70
CA ALA A 56 15.37 5.01 -4.24
C ALA A 56 14.75 6.42 -4.29
N ALA A 57 13.47 6.54 -4.68
CA ALA A 57 12.76 7.82 -4.70
C ALA A 57 12.61 8.41 -3.29
N TYR A 58 12.29 7.58 -2.29
CA TYR A 58 12.17 8.01 -0.89
C TYR A 58 13.53 8.42 -0.33
N ALA A 59 14.60 7.67 -0.61
CA ALA A 59 15.97 8.05 -0.24
C ALA A 59 16.35 9.42 -0.84
N PHE A 60 16.02 9.65 -2.11
CA PHE A 60 16.23 10.95 -2.75
C PHE A 60 15.43 12.08 -2.07
N MET A 61 14.21 11.82 -1.62
CA MET A 61 13.40 12.82 -0.91
C MET A 61 13.94 13.15 0.49
N VAL A 62 14.63 12.21 1.14
CA VAL A 62 15.32 12.45 2.42
C VAL A 62 16.54 13.34 2.22
N ASP A 63 17.44 12.93 1.33
CA ASP A 63 18.65 13.70 1.02
C ASP A 63 19.09 13.42 -0.43
N PRO A 64 18.83 14.36 -1.35
CA PRO A 64 19.28 14.25 -2.74
C PRO A 64 20.81 14.17 -2.93
N LEU A 65 21.59 14.58 -1.91
CA LEU A 65 23.04 14.64 -1.96
C LEU A 65 23.71 13.42 -1.29
N ALA A 66 22.95 12.65 -0.51
CA ALA A 66 23.47 11.46 0.14
C ALA A 66 23.81 10.38 -0.88
N LYS A 67 25.03 9.84 -0.78
CA LYS A 67 25.54 8.81 -1.70
C LYS A 67 25.33 7.38 -1.19
N ASP A 68 25.11 7.24 0.12
CA ASP A 68 25.18 5.95 0.81
C ASP A 68 23.93 5.64 1.65
N LEU A 69 22.76 6.23 1.33
CA LEU A 69 21.51 5.84 1.99
C LEU A 69 21.20 4.38 1.71
N SER A 70 21.13 3.59 2.77
CA SER A 70 20.88 2.16 2.70
C SER A 70 19.52 1.81 3.30
N TRP A 71 18.79 0.98 2.57
CA TRP A 71 17.56 0.36 3.05
C TRP A 71 17.88 -0.98 3.71
N GLU A 72 17.34 -1.17 4.90
CA GLU A 72 17.33 -2.47 5.57
C GLU A 72 15.95 -3.12 5.46
N GLU A 73 15.92 -4.45 5.45
CA GLU A 73 14.68 -5.24 5.47
C GLU A 73 14.52 -5.90 6.82
N THR A 74 13.29 -5.94 7.29
CA THR A 74 12.88 -6.84 8.36
C THR A 74 11.47 -7.33 8.11
N THR A 75 11.08 -8.36 8.85
CA THR A 75 9.70 -8.85 8.89
C THR A 75 9.07 -8.41 10.18
N VAL A 76 7.96 -7.67 10.10
CA VAL A 76 7.16 -7.29 11.26
C VAL A 76 5.94 -8.19 11.35
N GLN A 77 5.64 -8.65 12.56
CA GLN A 77 4.42 -9.40 12.82
C GLN A 77 3.28 -8.43 13.12
N ILE A 78 2.25 -8.41 12.27
CA ILE A 78 1.04 -7.62 12.48
C ILE A 78 -0.13 -8.59 12.53
N GLU A 79 -0.80 -8.65 13.68
CA GLU A 79 -1.72 -9.74 14.01
C GLU A 79 -1.00 -11.10 13.91
N THR A 80 -1.49 -11.99 13.05
CA THR A 80 -0.88 -13.29 12.76
C THR A 80 -0.06 -13.30 11.46
N PHE A 81 0.13 -12.14 10.82
CA PHE A 81 0.76 -12.03 9.51
C PHE A 81 2.18 -11.49 9.58
N ASN A 82 3.03 -12.05 8.74
CA ASN A 82 4.38 -11.55 8.51
C ASN A 82 4.33 -10.53 7.37
N VAL A 83 4.66 -9.28 7.67
CA VAL A 83 4.68 -8.20 6.68
C VAL A 83 6.11 -7.75 6.48
N THR A 84 6.55 -7.66 5.23
CA THR A 84 7.87 -7.10 4.91
C THR A 84 7.86 -5.60 5.20
N MET A 85 8.79 -5.17 6.05
CA MET A 85 9.07 -3.77 6.31
C MET A 85 10.44 -3.42 5.78
N ARG A 86 10.51 -2.34 5.01
CA ARG A 86 11.75 -1.71 4.57
C ARG A 86 11.85 -0.35 5.25
N PHE A 87 13.02 -0.02 5.78
CA PHE A 87 13.26 1.27 6.44
C PHE A 87 14.64 1.81 6.09
N LEU A 88 14.78 3.14 6.11
CA LEU A 88 16.07 3.79 5.94
C LEU A 88 16.89 3.64 7.22
N LYS A 89 18.07 3.04 7.12
CA LYS A 89 18.91 2.69 8.28
C LYS A 89 19.19 3.87 9.21
N ASP A 90 19.60 4.99 8.63
CA ASP A 90 20.00 6.19 9.36
C ASP A 90 18.82 7.13 9.65
N THR A 91 17.62 6.78 9.19
CA THR A 91 16.38 7.56 9.37
C THR A 91 15.18 6.61 9.53
N PRO A 92 15.16 5.79 10.59
CA PRO A 92 14.18 4.71 10.75
C PRO A 92 12.75 5.20 10.99
N ASN A 93 12.54 6.50 11.16
CA ASN A 93 11.22 7.12 11.15
C ASN A 93 10.54 7.10 9.76
N ILE A 94 11.24 6.64 8.71
CA ILE A 94 10.72 6.45 7.36
C ILE A 94 10.73 4.96 7.06
N GLN A 95 9.52 4.41 6.88
CA GLN A 95 9.33 2.99 6.66
C GLN A 95 8.26 2.72 5.59
N ILE A 96 8.40 1.59 4.90
CA ILE A 96 7.46 1.09 3.90
C ILE A 96 7.08 -0.34 4.29
N LEU A 97 5.78 -0.59 4.39
CA LEU A 97 5.17 -1.90 4.58
C LEU A 97 4.67 -2.40 3.22
N TYR A 98 5.19 -3.54 2.76
CA TYR A 98 4.77 -4.17 1.52
C TYR A 98 3.89 -5.37 1.80
N LEU A 99 2.61 -5.29 1.43
CA LEU A 99 1.70 -6.43 1.55
C LEU A 99 1.81 -7.41 0.38
N ARG A 100 2.35 -6.96 -0.77
CA ARG A 100 2.61 -7.78 -1.96
C ARG A 100 1.40 -8.57 -2.45
N LEU A 101 0.20 -7.98 -2.37
CA LEU A 101 -1.00 -8.58 -2.92
C LEU A 101 -0.96 -8.56 -4.46
N PRO A 102 -1.68 -9.47 -5.14
CA PRO A 102 -1.87 -9.45 -6.58
C PRO A 102 -2.38 -8.11 -7.11
N ASP A 103 -1.77 -7.64 -8.20
CA ASP A 103 -2.32 -6.55 -9.02
C ASP A 103 -3.66 -6.99 -9.66
N GLY A 104 -4.66 -6.13 -9.55
CA GLY A 104 -6.03 -6.35 -9.98
C GLY A 104 -6.29 -6.02 -11.44
N ALA A 105 -5.32 -5.48 -12.19
CA ALA A 105 -5.55 -4.80 -13.46
C ALA A 105 -6.49 -3.58 -13.33
N SER A 106 -6.59 -2.78 -14.40
CA SER A 106 -7.35 -1.52 -14.40
C SER A 106 -8.80 -1.70 -13.93
N ASP A 107 -9.49 -2.76 -14.37
CA ASP A 107 -10.89 -3.02 -14.01
C ASP A 107 -11.06 -3.91 -12.76
N GLY A 108 -9.97 -4.37 -12.14
CA GLY A 108 -10.00 -5.29 -11.01
C GLY A 108 -10.31 -6.75 -11.38
N SER A 109 -10.22 -7.13 -12.66
CA SER A 109 -10.41 -8.51 -13.13
C SER A 109 -9.30 -9.47 -12.69
N GLY A 110 -8.11 -8.95 -12.36
CA GLY A 110 -6.92 -9.69 -11.94
C GLY A 110 -6.26 -10.45 -13.09
N TYR A 111 -5.01 -10.86 -12.88
CA TYR A 111 -4.22 -11.57 -13.90
C TYR A 111 -4.27 -13.09 -13.77
N ARG A 112 -4.07 -13.79 -14.88
CA ARG A 112 -4.04 -15.27 -14.91
C ARG A 112 -2.97 -15.86 -13.99
N VAL A 113 -1.80 -15.22 -13.89
CA VAL A 113 -0.67 -15.69 -13.08
C VAL A 113 -0.99 -15.71 -11.58
N THR A 114 -1.87 -14.82 -11.13
CA THR A 114 -2.35 -14.72 -9.74
C THR A 114 -3.75 -15.31 -9.57
N HIS A 115 -4.12 -16.29 -10.42
CA HIS A 115 -5.43 -16.94 -10.41
C HIS A 115 -6.62 -15.97 -10.49
N ARG A 116 -6.41 -14.78 -11.09
CA ARG A 116 -7.38 -13.68 -11.18
C ARG A 116 -7.89 -13.21 -9.81
N GLN A 117 -7.10 -13.36 -8.75
CA GLN A 117 -7.37 -12.71 -7.49
C GLN A 117 -7.12 -11.20 -7.63
N SER A 118 -7.92 -10.38 -6.94
CA SER A 118 -7.77 -8.93 -6.91
C SER A 118 -8.43 -8.36 -5.65
N LEU A 119 -8.01 -7.16 -5.26
CA LEU A 119 -8.60 -6.46 -4.12
C LEU A 119 -10.07 -6.11 -4.37
N LYS A 120 -10.43 -5.70 -5.58
CA LYS A 120 -11.84 -5.49 -5.98
C LYS A 120 -12.71 -6.70 -5.66
N LYS A 121 -12.28 -7.90 -6.06
CA LYS A 121 -13.05 -9.12 -5.83
C LYS A 121 -13.12 -9.51 -4.36
N LEU A 122 -12.07 -9.26 -3.58
CA LEU A 122 -12.09 -9.49 -2.14
C LEU A 122 -13.06 -8.53 -1.46
N TYR A 123 -12.98 -7.25 -1.80
CA TYR A 123 -13.81 -6.18 -1.24
C TYR A 123 -15.29 -6.36 -1.55
N GLN A 124 -15.61 -6.79 -2.77
CA GLN A 124 -16.97 -7.11 -3.20
C GLN A 124 -17.43 -8.52 -2.77
N ASN A 125 -16.60 -9.25 -2.01
CA ASN A 125 -16.87 -10.60 -1.52
C ASN A 125 -17.14 -11.64 -2.63
N THR A 126 -16.61 -11.41 -3.84
CA THR A 126 -16.64 -12.37 -4.96
C THR A 126 -15.60 -13.48 -4.79
N ILE A 127 -14.52 -13.20 -4.04
CA ILE A 127 -13.58 -14.21 -3.54
C ILE A 127 -13.51 -14.14 -2.02
N ARG A 128 -13.28 -15.28 -1.37
CA ARG A 128 -13.20 -15.36 0.10
C ARG A 128 -11.85 -14.91 0.65
N SER A 129 -10.79 -15.07 -0.15
CA SER A 129 -9.43 -14.73 0.25
C SER A 129 -8.55 -14.35 -0.94
N ILE A 130 -7.49 -13.63 -0.63
CA ILE A 130 -6.41 -13.22 -1.54
C ILE A 130 -5.07 -13.66 -0.96
N THR A 131 -4.18 -14.19 -1.78
CA THR A 131 -2.86 -14.68 -1.36
C THR A 131 -1.78 -13.78 -1.96
N THR A 132 -0.77 -13.43 -1.16
CA THR A 132 0.38 -12.62 -1.61
C THR A 132 1.11 -13.30 -2.76
N ILE A 133 1.76 -12.53 -3.62
CA ILE A 133 2.43 -13.07 -4.82
C ILE A 133 3.63 -13.99 -4.50
N ASP A 134 4.18 -13.89 -3.29
CA ASP A 134 5.21 -14.78 -2.75
C ASP A 134 4.63 -16.00 -2.02
N GLY A 135 3.30 -16.05 -1.81
CA GLY A 135 2.62 -17.16 -1.16
C GLY A 135 2.68 -17.16 0.37
N GLU A 136 3.37 -16.18 0.98
CA GLU A 136 3.65 -16.14 2.42
C GLU A 136 2.44 -15.81 3.28
N SER A 137 1.43 -15.12 2.74
CA SER A 137 0.25 -14.73 3.49
C SER A 137 -1.03 -14.81 2.68
N THR A 138 -2.12 -15.21 3.34
CA THR A 138 -3.47 -15.25 2.75
C THR A 138 -4.43 -14.47 3.63
N TYR A 139 -5.11 -13.50 3.04
CA TYR A 139 -6.02 -12.60 3.73
C TYR A 139 -7.46 -12.84 3.32
N THR A 140 -8.35 -12.87 4.31
CA THR A 140 -9.77 -12.58 4.10
C THR A 140 -9.99 -11.08 4.15
N LEU A 141 -11.16 -10.59 3.73
CA LEU A 141 -11.52 -9.18 3.88
C LEU A 141 -11.42 -8.71 5.34
N GLN A 142 -11.90 -9.53 6.28
CA GLN A 142 -11.87 -9.21 7.70
C GLN A 142 -10.45 -9.19 8.27
N SER A 143 -9.58 -10.13 7.88
CA SER A 143 -8.21 -10.17 8.38
C SER A 143 -7.35 -9.06 7.78
N LEU A 144 -7.57 -8.68 6.52
CA LEU A 144 -6.94 -7.51 5.91
C LEU A 144 -7.39 -6.21 6.62
N SER A 145 -8.69 -6.08 6.91
CA SER A 145 -9.22 -4.93 7.66
C SER A 145 -8.62 -4.83 9.07
N ASN A 146 -8.44 -5.96 9.76
CA ASN A 146 -7.80 -6.00 11.06
C ASN A 146 -6.32 -5.59 10.98
N LEU A 147 -5.60 -6.05 9.95
CA LEU A 147 -4.21 -5.65 9.72
C LEU A 147 -4.11 -4.13 9.54
N ILE A 148 -4.96 -3.53 8.69
CA ILE A 148 -5.01 -2.07 8.49
C ILE A 148 -5.29 -1.35 9.82
N ALA A 149 -6.28 -1.83 10.59
CA ALA A 149 -6.60 -1.26 11.90
C ALA A 149 -5.42 -1.33 12.88
N SER A 150 -4.62 -2.40 12.82
CA SER A 150 -3.45 -2.58 13.67
C SER A 150 -2.29 -1.68 13.26
N VAL A 151 -2.06 -1.49 11.96
CA VAL A 151 -1.12 -0.49 11.47
C VAL A 151 -1.52 0.91 11.95
N LEU A 152 -2.79 1.29 11.77
CA LEU A 152 -3.30 2.61 12.21
C LEU A 152 -3.17 2.80 13.72
N ARG A 153 -3.52 1.80 14.54
CA ARG A 153 -3.40 1.87 16.01
C ARG A 153 -1.97 1.99 16.48
N GLN A 154 -1.06 1.19 15.93
CA GLN A 154 0.34 1.16 16.35
C GLN A 154 1.08 2.43 15.95
N SER A 155 0.75 2.99 14.79
CA SER A 155 1.38 4.23 14.28
C SER A 155 0.77 5.51 14.85
N ALA A 156 -0.49 5.46 15.32
CA ALA A 156 -1.26 6.60 15.82
C ALA A 156 -1.03 7.88 14.97
N PRO A 157 -1.32 7.82 13.66
CA PRO A 157 -0.96 8.89 12.74
C PRO A 157 -1.85 10.11 12.97
N ARG A 158 -1.28 11.30 12.77
CA ARG A 158 -2.06 12.54 12.71
C ARG A 158 -2.70 12.69 11.32
N ASP A 159 -1.94 12.36 10.29
CA ASP A 159 -2.33 12.50 8.89
C ASP A 159 -2.47 11.10 8.27
N ILE A 160 -3.62 10.79 7.68
CA ILE A 160 -3.89 9.53 6.96
C ILE A 160 -4.17 9.89 5.50
N ARG A 161 -3.30 9.45 4.60
CA ARG A 161 -3.37 9.74 3.17
C ARG A 161 -3.73 8.48 2.41
N VAL A 162 -4.84 8.53 1.68
CA VAL A 162 -5.32 7.47 0.79
C VAL A 162 -5.34 7.97 -0.65
N LEU A 163 -5.74 7.12 -1.61
CA LEU A 163 -6.08 7.55 -2.97
C LEU A 163 -7.57 7.96 -3.03
N ASP A 164 -8.11 8.22 -4.22
CA ASP A 164 -9.51 8.65 -4.37
C ASP A 164 -10.50 7.54 -3.97
N PHE A 165 -11.04 7.63 -2.76
CA PHE A 165 -12.07 6.72 -2.24
C PHE A 165 -13.48 7.03 -2.76
N LYS A 166 -13.69 8.21 -3.36
CA LYS A 166 -14.98 8.66 -3.91
C LYS A 166 -15.17 8.21 -5.36
N ALA A 167 -14.08 7.93 -6.08
CA ALA A 167 -14.11 7.35 -7.41
C ALA A 167 -15.00 6.09 -7.46
N SER A 168 -15.64 5.85 -8.60
CA SER A 168 -16.41 4.63 -8.81
C SER A 168 -15.46 3.43 -8.97
N ILE A 169 -15.83 2.27 -8.41
CA ILE A 169 -15.11 1.02 -8.72
C ILE A 169 -15.46 0.63 -10.16
N PRO A 170 -14.48 0.44 -11.05
CA PRO A 170 -14.73 0.06 -12.44
C PRO A 170 -15.59 -1.20 -12.57
N LYS A 171 -16.44 -1.21 -13.59
CA LYS A 171 -17.12 -2.45 -14.02
C LYS A 171 -16.15 -3.34 -14.78
N ASP A 172 -16.48 -4.63 -14.87
CA ASP A 172 -15.65 -5.59 -15.62
C ASP A 172 -15.54 -5.14 -17.09
N GLY A 173 -14.31 -5.06 -17.61
CA GLY A 173 -14.00 -4.56 -18.95
C GLY A 173 -13.94 -3.04 -19.08
N GLN A 174 -14.17 -2.27 -18.02
CA GLN A 174 -14.05 -0.81 -18.04
C GLN A 174 -12.60 -0.38 -17.78
N LEU A 175 -11.91 0.06 -18.82
CA LEU A 175 -10.47 0.38 -18.80
C LEU A 175 -10.15 1.89 -18.89
N ASP A 176 -11.16 2.72 -19.03
CA ASP A 176 -11.07 4.18 -19.23
C ASP A 176 -11.34 4.99 -17.95
N GLY A 177 -11.52 4.31 -16.82
CA GLY A 177 -11.78 4.92 -15.52
C GLY A 177 -10.60 4.83 -14.55
N GLU A 178 -10.88 5.23 -13.31
CA GLU A 178 -9.94 5.06 -12.19
C GLU A 178 -9.56 3.58 -12.02
N HIS A 179 -8.30 3.30 -11.69
CA HIS A 179 -7.82 1.95 -11.47
C HIS A 179 -8.55 1.31 -10.27
N ALA A 180 -9.07 0.09 -10.44
CA ALA A 180 -9.87 -0.56 -9.41
C ALA A 180 -9.12 -0.70 -8.07
N ASP A 181 -7.84 -1.07 -8.09
CA ASP A 181 -7.05 -1.17 -6.87
C ASP A 181 -6.86 0.18 -6.16
N HIS A 182 -6.80 1.31 -6.87
CA HIS A 182 -6.71 2.64 -6.26
C HIS A 182 -7.94 2.93 -5.42
N THR A 183 -9.12 2.85 -6.04
CA THR A 183 -10.41 3.07 -5.37
C THR A 183 -10.64 2.09 -4.23
N VAL A 184 -10.36 0.80 -4.43
CA VAL A 184 -10.67 -0.24 -3.44
C VAL A 184 -9.76 -0.15 -2.22
N THR A 185 -8.46 0.09 -2.40
CA THR A 185 -7.53 0.26 -1.27
C THR A 185 -7.89 1.49 -0.45
N ALA A 186 -8.22 2.61 -1.10
CA ALA A 186 -8.64 3.83 -0.43
C ALA A 186 -9.93 3.61 0.38
N ARG A 187 -10.96 2.97 -0.21
CA ARG A 187 -12.20 2.63 0.49
C ARG A 187 -11.99 1.68 1.66
N LEU A 188 -11.19 0.64 1.49
CA LEU A 188 -10.84 -0.29 2.58
C LEU A 188 -10.30 0.44 3.81
N VAL A 189 -9.40 1.41 3.59
CA VAL A 189 -8.82 2.19 4.70
C VAL A 189 -9.87 3.10 5.34
N VAL A 190 -10.67 3.81 4.53
CA VAL A 190 -11.77 4.66 5.03
C VAL A 190 -12.76 3.85 5.86
N ASP A 191 -13.22 2.71 5.35
CA ASP A 191 -14.15 1.81 6.04
C ASP A 191 -13.59 1.35 7.39
N VAL A 192 -12.28 1.04 7.44
CA VAL A 192 -11.61 0.65 8.69
C VAL A 192 -11.56 1.82 9.67
N VAL A 193 -11.18 3.02 9.23
CA VAL A 193 -11.14 4.22 10.08
C VAL A 193 -12.53 4.52 10.66
N GLU A 194 -13.56 4.51 9.83
CA GLU A 194 -14.95 4.74 10.26
C GLU A 194 -15.43 3.67 11.25
N LYS A 195 -15.19 2.39 10.95
CA LYS A 195 -15.61 1.27 11.80
C LYS A 195 -14.91 1.25 13.16
N THR A 196 -13.63 1.60 13.19
CA THR A 196 -12.80 1.55 14.40
C THR A 196 -12.82 2.86 15.21
N LYS A 197 -13.33 3.95 14.62
CA LYS A 197 -13.33 5.30 15.21
C LYS A 197 -11.93 5.75 15.62
N LEU A 198 -10.91 5.36 14.85
CA LEU A 198 -9.54 5.80 15.09
C LEU A 198 -9.40 7.29 14.76
N GLU A 199 -8.65 8.00 15.58
CA GLU A 199 -8.35 9.41 15.38
C GLU A 199 -7.31 9.59 14.26
N GLY A 200 -7.42 10.72 13.54
CA GLY A 200 -6.54 11.07 12.42
C GLY A 200 -7.28 11.84 11.33
N ASP A 201 -6.60 12.77 10.66
CA ASP A 201 -7.15 13.49 9.51
C ASP A 201 -6.99 12.66 8.24
N ILE A 202 -8.09 12.06 7.77
CA ILE A 202 -8.10 11.25 6.55
C ILE A 202 -8.36 12.12 5.32
N ARG A 203 -7.46 12.02 4.33
CA ARG A 203 -7.57 12.72 3.05
C ARG A 203 -7.22 11.79 1.89
N GLY A 204 -7.98 11.92 0.80
CA GLY A 204 -7.76 11.28 -0.49
C GLY A 204 -7.92 12.27 -1.61
#